data_AF-H8MUY0-F1
#
_entry.id   AF-H8MUY0-F1
#
_cell.length_a   1.000
_cell.length_b   1.000
_cell.length_c   1.000
_cell.angle_alpha   90.00
_cell.angle_beta   90.00
_cell.angle_gamma   90.00
#
_symmetry.space_group_name_H-M   'P 1'
#
loop_
_entity.id
_entity.type
_entity.pdbx_description
1 polymer ?
#
loop_
_entity_poly.entity_id
_entity_poly.type
_entity_poly.pdbx_seq_one_letter_code
_entity_poly.pdbx_strand_id
1 'polypeptide(L)'
;MTLRPITEVGAELGLAPEDVLPWGRDRAKVSLDALGRGSRQGRMVLVSAINPTPPGEGKTTMSVALAMGLRKRGRKAVAALREPSLGPVFGVKGGGTGGGQASLEPAADINLHFTGDLHAITSAHNLLSALVDNAVYYGHPVALEGTRVRWRRAMDMNDRFLRNVIVGLGGKAHGVPRETSSTSRPPAR
;
A
#
# COMPACT_ATOMS: atom_id res chain seq x y z
N MET A 1 -2.25 23.50 -12.94
CA MET A 1 -3.21 22.43 -13.31
C MET A 1 -4.18 22.31 -12.14
N THR A 2 -5.47 22.52 -12.35
CA THR A 2 -6.46 22.50 -11.25
C THR A 2 -7.02 21.09 -11.14
N LEU A 3 -6.94 20.49 -9.94
CA LEU A 3 -7.51 19.18 -9.69
C LEU A 3 -9.04 19.26 -9.73
N ARG A 4 -9.65 18.29 -10.41
CA ARG A 4 -11.10 18.13 -10.39
C ARG A 4 -11.52 17.58 -9.03
N PRO A 5 -12.69 17.99 -8.49
CA PRO A 5 -13.29 17.31 -7.36
C PRO A 5 -13.40 15.81 -7.61
N ILE A 6 -13.02 15.00 -6.62
CA ILE A 6 -13.01 13.54 -6.76
C ILE A 6 -14.41 12.97 -7.04
N THR A 7 -15.45 13.65 -6.56
CA THR A 7 -16.85 13.30 -6.82
C THR A 7 -17.20 13.40 -8.31
N GLU A 8 -16.63 14.35 -9.04
CA GLU A 8 -16.81 14.43 -10.50
C GLU A 8 -16.09 13.29 -11.23
N VAL A 9 -14.92 12.89 -10.73
CA VAL A 9 -14.17 11.74 -11.27
C VAL A 9 -14.96 10.46 -11.01
N GLY A 10 -15.54 10.29 -9.81
CA GLY A 10 -16.41 9.16 -9.47
C GLY A 10 -17.66 9.09 -10.34
N ALA A 11 -18.35 10.22 -10.54
CA ALA A 11 -19.51 10.31 -11.41
C ALA A 11 -19.19 9.94 -12.86
N GLU A 12 -18.02 10.34 -13.38
CA GLU A 12 -17.56 9.96 -14.71
C GLU A 12 -17.38 8.43 -14.86
N LEU A 13 -16.98 7.76 -13.77
CA LEU A 13 -16.86 6.30 -13.71
C LEU A 13 -18.21 5.60 -13.48
N GLY A 14 -19.30 6.36 -13.31
CA GLY A 14 -20.63 5.82 -13.04
C GLY A 14 -20.84 5.35 -11.60
N LEU A 15 -20.04 5.86 -10.65
CA LEU A 15 -20.26 5.61 -9.22
C LEU A 15 -21.38 6.51 -8.69
N ALA A 16 -22.20 5.98 -7.79
CA ALA A 16 -23.18 6.77 -7.07
C ALA A 16 -22.48 7.69 -6.05
N PRO A 17 -23.04 8.87 -5.70
CA PRO A 17 -22.43 9.78 -4.73
C PRO A 17 -22.10 9.12 -3.38
N GLU A 18 -22.96 8.24 -2.90
CA GLU A 18 -22.80 7.48 -1.65
C GLU A 18 -21.67 6.45 -1.70
N ASP A 19 -21.23 6.04 -2.90
CA ASP A 19 -20.12 5.11 -3.06
C ASP A 19 -18.76 5.79 -2.99
N VAL A 20 -18.73 7.11 -3.15
CA VAL A 20 -17.50 7.89 -3.13
C VAL A 20 -17.32 8.45 -1.74
N LEU A 21 -16.44 7.83 -0.95
CA LEU A 21 -16.10 8.24 0.41
C LEU A 21 -14.91 9.21 0.37
N PRO A 22 -15.11 10.54 0.40
CA PRO A 22 -14.05 11.48 0.08
C PRO A 22 -13.00 11.57 1.19
N TRP A 23 -11.74 11.68 0.77
CA TRP A 23 -10.58 11.94 1.61
C TRP A 23 -10.00 13.30 1.17
N GLY A 24 -10.59 14.37 1.70
CA GLY A 24 -10.38 15.71 1.15
C GLY A 24 -11.16 15.91 -0.15
N ARG A 25 -10.64 16.75 -1.05
CA ARG A 25 -11.36 17.17 -2.28
C ARG A 25 -11.01 16.35 -3.52
N ASP A 26 -9.87 15.67 -3.53
CA ASP A 26 -9.22 15.11 -4.73
C ASP A 26 -8.90 13.61 -4.61
N ARG A 27 -9.29 12.96 -3.52
CA ARG A 27 -9.13 11.52 -3.26
C ARG A 27 -10.37 10.95 -2.60
N ALA A 28 -10.61 9.67 -2.78
CA ALA A 28 -11.73 8.98 -2.15
C ALA A 28 -11.44 7.47 -2.05
N LYS A 29 -12.07 6.83 -1.07
CA LYS A 29 -12.29 5.39 -1.10
C LYS A 29 -13.61 5.10 -1.81
N VAL A 30 -13.70 3.93 -2.44
CA VAL A 30 -14.95 3.45 -3.04
C VAL A 30 -15.57 2.45 -2.06
N SER A 31 -16.87 2.60 -1.75
CA SER A 31 -17.59 1.64 -0.91
C SER A 31 -17.54 0.24 -1.54
N LEU A 32 -17.36 -0.79 -0.71
CA LEU A 32 -17.44 -2.18 -1.18
C LEU A 32 -18.83 -2.56 -1.65
N ASP A 33 -19.88 -1.84 -1.23
CA ASP A 33 -21.25 -2.07 -1.71
C ASP A 33 -21.39 -1.83 -3.22
N ALA A 34 -20.50 -1.01 -3.80
CA ALA A 34 -20.43 -0.80 -5.24
C ALA A 34 -19.96 -2.07 -5.99
N LEU A 35 -19.29 -2.99 -5.31
CA LEU A 35 -18.89 -4.27 -5.89
C LEU A 35 -20.14 -5.11 -6.20
N GLY A 36 -20.26 -5.55 -7.45
CA GLY A 36 -21.37 -6.40 -7.90
C GLY A 36 -22.54 -5.63 -8.52
N ARG A 37 -22.63 -4.31 -8.36
CA ARG A 37 -23.60 -3.48 -9.11
C ARG A 37 -23.20 -3.23 -10.57
N GLY A 38 -21.94 -3.52 -10.92
CA GLY A 38 -21.47 -3.47 -12.30
C GLY A 38 -21.99 -4.64 -13.13
N SER A 39 -22.60 -4.34 -14.28
CA SER A 39 -23.24 -5.34 -15.15
C SER A 39 -22.31 -5.99 -16.19
N ARG A 40 -21.09 -5.47 -16.40
CA ARG A 40 -20.19 -5.95 -17.46
C ARG A 40 -18.71 -5.85 -17.09
N GLN A 41 -17.99 -6.95 -17.26
CA GLN A 41 -16.52 -6.95 -17.17
C GLN A 41 -15.91 -6.21 -18.37
N GLY A 42 -15.01 -5.27 -18.07
CA GLY A 42 -14.22 -4.56 -19.08
C GLY A 42 -13.09 -5.43 -19.65
N ARG A 43 -12.28 -4.84 -20.54
CA ARG A 43 -11.03 -5.46 -20.99
C ARG A 43 -9.92 -5.15 -19.98
N MET A 44 -9.14 -6.16 -19.61
CA MET A 44 -7.94 -5.97 -18.80
C MET A 44 -6.71 -5.85 -19.71
N VAL A 45 -5.96 -4.76 -19.56
CA VAL A 45 -4.68 -4.55 -20.25
C VAL A 45 -3.57 -4.57 -19.22
N LEU A 46 -2.66 -5.55 -19.32
CA LEU A 46 -1.51 -5.66 -18.45
C LEU A 46 -0.32 -4.93 -19.07
N VAL A 47 0.19 -3.92 -18.38
CA VAL A 47 1.43 -3.23 -18.76
C VAL A 47 2.60 -3.89 -18.03
N SER A 48 3.56 -4.41 -18.79
CA SER A 48 4.79 -5.00 -18.28
C SER A 48 6.02 -4.29 -18.87
N ALA A 49 7.20 -4.63 -18.35
CA ALA A 49 8.48 -4.13 -18.83
C ALA A 49 9.51 -5.28 -18.84
N ILE A 50 10.62 -5.04 -19.53
CA ILE A 50 11.82 -5.88 -19.45
C ILE A 50 12.43 -5.85 -18.05
N ASN A 51 13.51 -6.62 -17.84
CA ASN A 51 14.26 -6.58 -16.60
C ASN A 51 14.73 -5.15 -16.30
N PRO A 52 14.55 -4.65 -15.06
CA PRO A 52 14.87 -3.26 -14.74
C PRO A 52 16.32 -2.91 -15.00
N THR A 53 16.55 -1.83 -15.75
CA THR A 53 17.88 -1.23 -15.93
C THR A 53 18.03 0.07 -15.11
N PRO A 54 19.26 0.52 -14.79
CA PRO A 54 19.49 1.76 -14.03
C PRO A 54 18.82 3.02 -14.60
N PRO A 55 18.72 3.22 -15.94
CA PRO A 55 17.99 4.35 -16.53
C PRO A 55 16.48 4.36 -16.25
N GLY A 56 15.87 3.22 -15.89
CA GLY A 56 14.47 3.10 -15.56
C GLY A 56 13.55 2.93 -16.78
N GLU A 57 12.60 1.99 -16.69
CA GLU A 57 11.75 1.58 -17.81
C GLU A 57 10.46 2.39 -17.98
N GLY A 58 10.15 3.31 -17.05
CA GLY A 58 8.96 4.15 -17.15
C GLY A 58 7.61 3.43 -17.10
N LYS A 59 7.54 2.20 -16.55
CA LYS A 59 6.32 1.36 -16.54
C LYS A 59 5.07 2.07 -16.00
N THR A 60 5.21 2.79 -14.88
CA THR A 60 4.10 3.54 -14.28
C THR A 60 3.65 4.67 -15.21
N THR A 61 4.60 5.46 -15.72
CA THR A 61 4.35 6.53 -16.68
C THR A 61 3.62 6.01 -17.92
N MET A 62 4.04 4.86 -18.45
CA MET A 62 3.37 4.22 -19.58
C MET A 62 1.95 3.75 -19.26
N SER A 63 1.71 3.25 -18.05
CA SER A 63 0.37 2.83 -17.61
C SER A 63 -0.58 4.02 -17.52
N VAL A 64 -0.12 5.14 -16.98
CA VAL A 64 -0.88 6.39 -16.91
C VAL A 64 -1.11 6.95 -18.32
N ALA A 65 -0.06 7.03 -19.14
CA ALA A 65 -0.14 7.54 -20.51
C ALA A 65 -1.09 6.73 -21.40
N LEU A 66 -1.09 5.40 -21.27
CA LEU A 66 -2.01 4.52 -22.00
C LEU A 66 -3.46 4.80 -21.62
N ALA A 67 -3.76 4.92 -20.32
CA ALA A 67 -5.12 5.24 -19.86
C ALA A 67 -5.57 6.62 -20.37
N MET A 68 -4.70 7.64 -20.29
CA MET A 68 -4.97 8.97 -20.84
C MET A 68 -5.22 8.93 -22.35
N GLY A 69 -4.38 8.21 -23.11
CA GLY A 69 -4.51 8.06 -24.56
C GLY A 69 -5.80 7.36 -24.99
N LEU A 70 -6.18 6.30 -24.28
CA LEU A 70 -7.45 5.60 -24.50
C LEU A 70 -8.66 6.52 -24.25
N ARG A 71 -8.62 7.31 -23.17
CA ARG A 71 -9.65 8.32 -22.86
C ARG A 71 -9.73 9.40 -23.92
N LYS A 72 -8.59 9.90 -24.42
CA LYS A 72 -8.52 10.85 -25.54
C LYS A 72 -9.11 10.29 -26.84
N ARG A 73 -9.16 8.96 -27.00
CA ARG A 73 -9.81 8.25 -28.12
C ARG A 73 -11.26 7.85 -27.82
N GLY A 74 -11.88 8.39 -26.77
CA GLY A 74 -13.29 8.16 -26.44
C GLY A 74 -13.55 6.82 -25.75
N ARG A 75 -12.53 6.13 -25.22
CA ARG A 75 -12.72 4.90 -24.45
C ARG A 75 -12.82 5.20 -22.96
N LYS A 76 -13.76 4.54 -22.26
CA LYS A 76 -13.80 4.52 -20.79
C LYS A 76 -12.67 3.62 -20.27
N ALA A 77 -11.59 4.24 -19.76
CA ALA A 77 -10.42 3.53 -19.25
C ALA A 77 -9.99 4.10 -17.88
N VAL A 78 -9.49 3.22 -17.02
CA VAL A 78 -8.97 3.51 -15.68
C VAL A 78 -7.64 2.79 -15.51
N ALA A 79 -6.65 3.45 -14.90
CA ALA A 79 -5.40 2.81 -14.51
C ALA A 79 -5.53 2.28 -13.06
N ALA A 80 -5.17 1.02 -12.84
CA ALA A 80 -5.04 0.43 -11.52
C ALA A 80 -3.54 0.29 -11.19
N LEU A 81 -3.08 0.98 -10.15
CA LEU A 81 -1.67 1.10 -9.78
C LEU A 81 -1.49 0.76 -8.30
N ARG A 82 -0.27 0.38 -7.92
CA ARG A 82 0.06 0.09 -6.51
C ARG A 82 0.45 1.37 -5.80
N GLU A 83 0.00 1.51 -4.56
CA GLU A 83 0.50 2.54 -3.65
C GLU A 83 2.02 2.37 -3.44
N PRO A 84 2.81 3.45 -3.57
CA PRO A 84 4.23 3.43 -3.21
C PRO A 84 4.39 3.31 -1.69
N SER A 85 5.44 2.62 -1.25
CA SER A 85 5.79 2.59 0.18
C SER A 85 6.50 3.88 0.57
N LEU A 86 6.29 4.32 1.82
CA LEU A 86 6.79 5.59 2.35
C LEU A 86 8.30 5.57 2.52
N GLY A 87 8.89 4.46 3.00
CA GLY A 87 10.33 4.37 3.24
C GLY A 87 11.21 4.76 2.04
N PRO A 88 11.01 4.18 0.84
CA PRO A 88 11.77 4.50 -0.37
C PRO A 88 11.70 5.97 -0.84
N VAL A 89 10.61 6.69 -0.52
CA VAL A 89 10.42 8.09 -0.92
C VAL A 89 11.46 9.00 -0.25
N PHE A 90 11.87 8.68 0.97
CA PHE A 90 12.93 9.38 1.70
C PHE A 90 14.34 8.81 1.41
N GLY A 91 14.46 7.92 0.42
CA GLY A 91 15.72 7.32 -0.01
C GLY A 91 16.11 7.73 -1.43
N VAL A 92 16.52 6.74 -2.23
CA VAL A 92 17.05 6.95 -3.60
C VAL A 92 15.95 6.82 -4.68
N LYS A 93 14.79 6.25 -4.34
CA LYS A 93 13.76 5.90 -5.32
C LYS A 93 12.75 7.04 -5.46
N GLY A 94 12.63 7.58 -6.67
CA GLY A 94 11.61 8.58 -7.01
C GLY A 94 10.18 8.06 -6.85
N GLY A 95 9.21 8.99 -6.92
CA GLY A 95 7.80 8.74 -6.65
C GLY A 95 7.16 7.65 -7.51
N GLY A 96 6.19 6.94 -6.93
CA GLY A 96 5.43 5.87 -7.60
C GLY A 96 4.30 6.37 -8.51
N THR A 97 4.30 7.66 -8.85
CA THR A 97 3.16 8.37 -9.44
C THR A 97 3.29 8.61 -10.95
N GLY A 98 4.32 8.09 -11.61
CA GLY A 98 4.57 8.35 -13.03
C GLY A 98 5.57 9.50 -13.24
N GLY A 99 5.53 10.17 -14.38
CA GLY A 99 6.46 11.26 -14.67
C GLY A 99 6.08 12.12 -15.88
N GLY A 100 6.54 13.37 -15.87
CA GLY A 100 6.22 14.36 -16.89
C GLY A 100 4.72 14.63 -16.98
N GLN A 101 4.19 14.71 -18.21
CA GLN A 101 2.77 14.96 -18.48
C GLN A 101 1.85 13.77 -18.17
N ALA A 102 2.43 12.59 -17.90
CA ALA A 102 1.72 11.35 -17.57
C ALA A 102 2.00 10.96 -16.13
N SER A 103 1.43 11.73 -15.21
CA SER A 103 1.60 11.59 -13.76
C SER A 103 0.25 11.55 -13.05
N LEU A 104 0.21 10.91 -11.89
CA LEU A 104 -0.92 10.96 -10.96
C LEU A 104 -0.78 12.18 -10.06
N GLU A 105 -1.92 12.78 -9.72
CA GLU A 105 -2.02 13.86 -8.76
C GLU A 105 -3.13 13.58 -7.74
N PRO A 106 -3.01 14.07 -6.50
CA PRO A 106 -1.88 14.82 -5.95
C PRO A 106 -0.69 13.92 -5.57
N ALA A 107 0.46 14.14 -6.21
CA ALA A 107 1.60 13.23 -6.11
C ALA A 107 2.21 13.18 -4.70
N ALA A 108 2.22 14.30 -3.98
CA ALA A 108 2.76 14.38 -2.62
C ALA A 108 1.99 13.48 -1.65
N ASP A 109 0.65 13.54 -1.68
CA ASP A 109 -0.19 12.73 -0.82
C ASP A 109 -0.06 11.23 -1.14
N ILE A 110 -0.03 10.87 -2.43
CA ILE A 110 0.14 9.48 -2.88
C ILE A 110 1.49 8.90 -2.42
N ASN A 111 2.56 9.70 -2.42
CA ASN A 111 3.90 9.24 -2.00
C ASN A 111 4.10 9.25 -0.48
N LEU A 112 3.18 9.82 0.30
CA LEU A 112 3.29 9.91 1.75
C LEU A 112 2.25 8.99 2.43
N HIS A 113 1.28 9.57 3.14
CA HIS A 113 0.32 8.82 3.93
C HIS A 113 -0.92 8.39 3.15
N PHE A 114 -1.14 8.99 1.97
CA PHE A 114 -2.29 8.79 1.11
C PHE A 114 -3.62 8.69 1.88
N THR A 115 -4.25 7.51 1.90
CA THR A 115 -5.49 7.25 2.66
C THR A 115 -5.27 6.39 3.91
N GLY A 116 -4.02 6.18 4.31
CA GLY A 116 -3.63 5.45 5.52
C GLY A 116 -3.62 3.93 5.38
N ASP A 117 -3.63 3.39 4.16
CA ASP A 117 -3.78 1.96 3.92
C ASP A 117 -2.57 1.18 4.45
N LEU A 118 -1.35 1.67 4.19
CA LEU A 118 -0.13 1.08 4.73
C LEU A 118 -0.04 1.20 6.27
N HIS A 119 -0.61 2.25 6.86
CA HIS A 119 -0.71 2.38 8.33
C HIS A 119 -1.65 1.34 8.92
N ALA A 120 -2.81 1.11 8.28
CA ALA A 120 -3.76 0.09 8.70
C ALA A 120 -3.15 -1.32 8.61
N ILE A 121 -2.47 -1.64 7.51
CA ILE A 121 -1.78 -2.93 7.35
C ILE A 121 -0.67 -3.09 8.39
N THR A 122 0.15 -2.05 8.60
CA THR A 122 1.24 -2.09 9.60
C THR A 122 0.70 -2.29 11.01
N SER A 123 -0.41 -1.63 11.35
CA SER A 123 -1.06 -1.76 12.66
C SER A 123 -1.61 -3.17 12.87
N ALA A 124 -2.33 -3.73 11.89
CA ALA A 124 -2.84 -5.10 11.95
C ALA A 124 -1.70 -6.14 12.06
N HIS A 125 -0.63 -5.96 11.27
CA HIS A 125 0.54 -6.84 11.29
C HIS A 125 1.21 -6.87 12.67
N ASN A 126 1.44 -5.70 13.26
CA ASN A 126 2.09 -5.57 14.55
C ASN A 126 1.19 -5.95 15.72
N LEU A 127 -0.14 -5.81 15.60
CA LEU A 127 -1.09 -6.37 16.55
C LEU A 127 -0.92 -7.89 16.65
N LEU A 128 -0.84 -8.60 15.51
CA LEU A 128 -0.57 -10.04 15.54
C LEU A 128 0.79 -10.36 16.16
N SER A 129 1.84 -9.59 15.87
CA SER A 129 3.14 -9.76 16.52
C SER A 129 3.05 -9.62 18.05
N ALA A 130 2.29 -8.63 18.54
CA ALA A 130 2.08 -8.43 19.97
C ALA A 130 1.27 -9.56 20.61
N LEU A 131 0.23 -10.06 19.94
CA LEU A 131 -0.56 -11.20 20.42
C LEU A 131 0.27 -12.49 20.49
N VAL A 132 1.15 -12.72 19.51
CA VAL A 132 2.09 -13.85 19.53
C VAL A 132 3.04 -13.77 20.73
N ASP A 133 3.62 -12.60 20.99
CA ASP A 133 4.53 -12.42 22.14
C ASP A 133 3.79 -12.56 23.48
N ASN A 134 2.54 -12.07 23.56
CA ASN A 134 1.68 -12.28 24.73
C ASN A 134 1.37 -13.77 24.95
N ALA A 135 1.09 -14.51 23.88
CA ALA A 135 0.82 -15.95 23.95
C ALA A 135 2.06 -16.75 24.41
N VAL A 136 3.26 -16.34 23.99
CA VAL A 136 4.52 -16.92 24.49
C VAL A 136 4.73 -16.58 25.97
N TYR A 137 4.43 -15.33 26.38
CA TYR A 137 4.66 -14.86 27.75
C TYR A 137 3.70 -15.49 28.79
N TYR A 138 2.40 -15.49 28.52
CA TYR A 138 1.39 -16.00 29.47
C TYR A 138 1.20 -17.52 29.40
N GLY A 139 1.72 -18.16 28.36
CA GLY A 139 1.45 -19.57 28.07
C GLY A 139 0.07 -19.74 27.42
N HIS A 140 0.06 -20.06 26.13
CA HIS A 140 -1.16 -20.31 25.36
C HIS A 140 -1.33 -21.81 25.05
N PRO A 141 -2.56 -22.35 24.95
CA PRO A 141 -2.80 -23.77 24.65
C PRO A 141 -2.15 -24.25 23.34
N VAL A 142 -2.06 -23.34 22.36
CA VAL A 142 -1.20 -23.53 21.18
C VAL A 142 0.23 -23.22 21.66
N ALA A 143 0.97 -24.25 22.08
CA ALA A 143 2.31 -24.11 22.63
C ALA A 143 3.26 -23.42 21.62
N LEU A 144 3.43 -22.10 21.76
CA LEU A 144 4.32 -21.30 20.93
C LEU A 144 5.71 -21.23 21.57
N GLU A 145 6.71 -21.75 20.87
CA GLU A 145 8.11 -21.62 21.26
C GLU A 145 8.71 -20.34 20.65
N GLY A 146 9.20 -19.43 21.48
CA GLY A 146 9.69 -18.10 21.05
C GLY A 146 10.79 -18.15 19.97
N THR A 147 11.67 -19.16 20.02
CA THR A 147 12.75 -19.39 19.05
C THR A 147 12.26 -19.81 17.67
N ARG A 148 11.01 -20.31 17.56
CA ARG A 148 10.41 -20.82 16.32
C ARG A 148 9.40 -19.86 15.70
N VAL A 149 9.20 -18.68 16.32
CA VAL A 149 8.28 -17.66 15.79
C VAL A 149 8.82 -17.12 14.47
N ARG A 150 8.14 -17.45 13.36
CA ARG A 150 8.46 -16.95 12.02
C ARG A 150 7.80 -15.61 11.70
N TRP A 151 6.73 -15.27 12.42
CA TRP A 151 6.03 -14.00 12.23
C TRP A 151 6.88 -12.84 12.76
N ARG A 152 7.17 -11.89 11.86
CA ARG A 152 8.05 -10.75 12.11
C ARG A 152 7.22 -9.52 12.50
N ARG A 153 7.87 -8.44 12.91
CA ARG A 153 7.23 -7.11 12.98
C ARG A 153 7.31 -6.42 11.63
N ALA A 154 6.57 -5.34 11.43
CA ALA A 154 6.63 -4.55 10.20
C ALA A 154 6.66 -3.05 10.52
N MET A 155 7.33 -2.29 9.65
CA MET A 155 7.32 -0.83 9.68
C MET A 155 7.63 -0.32 8.28
N ASP A 156 6.82 0.58 7.74
CA ASP A 156 7.07 1.16 6.41
C ASP A 156 8.17 2.23 6.45
N MET A 157 9.40 1.79 6.74
CA MET A 157 10.57 2.64 6.86
C MET A 157 11.82 1.92 6.33
N ASN A 158 12.76 2.69 5.79
CA ASN A 158 14.06 2.17 5.37
C ASN A 158 15.04 2.05 6.56
N ASP A 159 14.67 1.25 7.56
CA ASP A 159 15.49 1.04 8.75
C ASP A 159 16.25 -0.30 8.69
N ARG A 160 17.56 -0.23 8.48
CA ARG A 160 18.42 -1.42 8.43
C ARG A 160 18.71 -2.02 9.81
N PHE A 161 18.58 -1.26 10.88
CA PHE A 161 18.91 -1.71 12.24
C PHE A 161 17.87 -2.67 12.80
N LEU A 162 16.65 -2.64 12.28
CA LEU A 162 15.57 -3.54 12.69
C LEU A 162 15.61 -4.91 11.99
N ARG A 163 16.62 -5.19 11.17
CA ARG A 163 16.73 -6.46 10.43
C ARG A 163 16.98 -7.67 11.32
N ASN A 164 17.69 -7.49 12.43
CA ASN A 164 17.94 -8.52 13.43
C ASN A 164 17.96 -7.85 14.81
N VAL A 165 16.96 -8.14 15.63
CA VAL A 165 16.80 -7.53 16.96
C VAL A 165 16.42 -8.58 17.98
N ILE A 166 16.72 -8.30 19.26
CA ILE A 166 16.25 -9.07 20.40
C ILE A 166 15.15 -8.24 21.09
N VAL A 167 13.99 -8.86 21.32
CA VAL A 167 12.85 -8.25 22.02
C VAL A 167 12.57 -8.97 23.33
N GLY A 168 11.74 -8.39 24.21
CA GLY A 168 11.35 -9.01 25.48
C GLY A 168 12.44 -8.95 26.55
N LEU A 169 13.34 -7.97 26.47
CA LEU A 169 14.37 -7.69 27.47
C LEU A 169 13.80 -6.84 28.62
N GLY A 170 14.52 -6.79 29.75
CA GLY A 170 14.15 -5.99 30.92
C GLY A 170 13.76 -6.81 32.15
N GLY A 171 13.70 -8.15 32.05
CA GLY A 171 13.33 -9.04 33.15
C GLY A 171 11.89 -9.52 33.05
N LYS A 172 11.43 -10.26 34.08
CA LYS A 172 10.18 -11.03 34.03
C LYS A 172 8.95 -10.21 33.65
N ALA A 173 8.85 -8.95 34.06
CA ALA A 173 7.69 -8.11 33.75
C ALA A 173 7.60 -7.65 32.28
N HIS A 174 8.67 -7.81 31.49
CA HIS A 174 8.79 -7.21 30.15
C HIS A 174 8.82 -8.22 29.00
N GLY A 175 8.59 -9.50 29.30
CA GLY A 175 8.44 -10.56 28.31
C GLY A 175 9.50 -11.66 28.38
N VAL A 176 9.53 -12.49 27.34
CA VAL A 176 10.53 -13.55 27.15
C VAL A 176 11.50 -13.11 26.05
N PRO A 177 12.82 -13.05 26.33
CA PRO A 177 13.80 -12.70 25.33
C PRO A 177 13.74 -13.62 24.10
N ARG A 178 13.63 -13.04 22.91
CA ARG A 178 13.74 -13.78 21.64
C ARG A 178 14.26 -12.93 20.49
N GLU A 179 14.83 -13.59 19.50
CA GLU A 179 15.21 -12.97 18.24
C GLU A 179 13.98 -12.69 17.37
N THR A 180 14.01 -11.57 16.65
CA THR A 180 13.01 -11.20 15.66
C THR A 180 13.60 -10.22 14.64
N SER A 181 12.82 -9.89 13.62
CA SER A 181 13.15 -8.86 12.64
C SER A 181 11.94 -7.99 12.33
N SER A 182 12.19 -6.83 11.71
CA SER A 182 11.19 -5.98 11.08
C SER A 182 11.31 -6.06 9.57
N THR A 183 10.17 -6.14 8.87
CA THR A 183 10.11 -6.00 7.42
C THR A 183 9.61 -4.62 7.03
N SER A 184 10.22 -4.01 5.99
CA SER A 184 9.76 -2.73 5.45
C SER A 184 8.41 -2.83 4.74
N ARG A 185 8.01 -4.06 4.38
CA ARG A 185 6.74 -4.35 3.76
C ARG A 185 6.11 -5.54 4.47
N PRO A 186 4.96 -5.39 5.14
CA PRO A 186 4.21 -6.55 5.61
C PRO A 186 3.96 -7.46 4.39
N PRO A 187 4.28 -8.77 4.47
CA PRO A 187 4.10 -9.66 3.34
C PRO A 187 2.61 -9.73 3.02
N ALA A 188 2.21 -9.13 1.90
CA ALA A 188 0.91 -9.38 1.28
C ALA A 188 0.99 -10.75 0.60
N ARG A 189 0.75 -11.81 1.39
CA ARG A 189 0.31 -13.11 0.89
C ARG A 189 -0.68 -13.70 1.87
#